data_AF-A0A0N7ZAN8-F1
#
_entry.id   AF-A0A0N7ZAN8-F1
#
_cell.length_a   1.000
_cell.length_b   1.000
_cell.length_c   1.000
_cell.angle_alpha   90.00
_cell.angle_beta   90.00
_cell.angle_gamma   90.00
#
_symmetry.space_group_name_H-M   'P 1'
#
loop_
_entity.id
_entity.type
_entity.pdbx_description
1 polymer ?
#
loop_
_entity_poly.entity_id
_entity_poly.type
_entity_poly.pdbx_seq_one_letter_code
_entity_poly.pdbx_strand_id
1 'polypeptide(L)'
;MYKDGGVAVRHLMDELTHGRLLEKKHWAVATNKRHLEEAIMLFEVFMQCKDWNCVASNGAYFRERVNEEEFIYAAYHAIKHSPLTQHVVLPAMYEVKPHHFTKTQVIEEAYEAKEMRLRNIIFQNNFTGTPNDIEHRVAYYREDIGVGTHHLMIHLENPFWWKDTYGYHIDRKGENFFYAYHQLLNRYEAERISNYLPPLQELKLDEPLKEGFTPQTTYKFGPPFPIRNDDIHLHDVDKIGRIHEIVHMEDRIHDAIAHGYVEDEQGNKINIENDHGIDILGDIIQSSMYSPNRKYYGNLTTLAYTLLDHQTDPKNKYDTPPGVLAHLETLPRDPAAWRLHKRIDNIFREHIDSLPPYTKEQLVFPGITVADIQIQGNLETYFEEYKYDLINAFNDNTTQTEFYDIYATMPRLNHKEFTYKIKVQNNNGSPKKSVIRILAMPYRDGNGAIIPFDEGRWLAIEMDLFVKTRKLFSSNVH
;
A
#
# COMPACT_ATOMS: atom_id res chain seq x y z
N MET A 1 -24.03 -25.09 -6.01
CA MET A 1 -23.32 -24.21 -5.06
C MET A 1 -22.14 -23.51 -5.73
N TYR A 2 -21.19 -24.23 -6.34
CA TYR A 2 -19.98 -23.64 -6.96
C TYR A 2 -20.01 -23.64 -8.49
N LYS A 3 -19.28 -22.69 -9.12
CA LYS A 3 -19.11 -22.53 -10.58
C LYS A 3 -18.18 -23.60 -11.18
N ASP A 4 -17.15 -23.98 -10.46
CA ASP A 4 -16.12 -24.97 -10.84
C ASP A 4 -16.51 -26.43 -10.50
N GLY A 5 -17.75 -26.69 -10.11
CA GLY A 5 -18.17 -28.02 -9.64
C GLY A 5 -17.58 -28.42 -8.27
N GLY A 6 -17.06 -27.47 -7.50
CA GLY A 6 -16.52 -27.67 -6.15
C GLY A 6 -15.07 -28.16 -6.13
N VAL A 7 -14.27 -27.82 -7.13
CA VAL A 7 -12.84 -28.19 -7.18
C VAL A 7 -12.06 -27.43 -6.11
N ALA A 8 -12.18 -26.09 -6.06
CA ALA A 8 -11.49 -25.25 -5.09
C ALA A 8 -11.81 -25.64 -3.64
N VAL A 9 -13.10 -25.85 -3.32
CA VAL A 9 -13.50 -26.23 -1.95
C VAL A 9 -13.01 -27.62 -1.58
N ARG A 10 -12.97 -28.58 -2.52
CA ARG A 10 -12.40 -29.91 -2.24
C ARG A 10 -10.90 -29.85 -2.00
N HIS A 11 -10.18 -28.99 -2.71
CA HIS A 11 -8.75 -28.78 -2.48
C HIS A 11 -8.48 -28.20 -1.08
N LEU A 12 -9.17 -27.11 -0.71
CA LEU A 12 -9.04 -26.53 0.63
C LEU A 12 -9.46 -27.50 1.74
N MET A 13 -10.54 -28.26 1.52
CA MET A 13 -10.97 -29.29 2.46
C MET A 13 -9.96 -30.42 2.60
N ASP A 14 -9.21 -30.77 1.54
CA ASP A 14 -8.15 -31.76 1.61
C ASP A 14 -7.00 -31.29 2.51
N GLU A 15 -6.52 -30.05 2.33
CA GLU A 15 -5.50 -29.45 3.21
C GLU A 15 -5.98 -29.39 4.67
N LEU A 16 -7.23 -28.94 4.89
CA LEU A 16 -7.83 -28.83 6.21
C LEU A 16 -7.97 -30.18 6.91
N THR A 17 -8.51 -31.19 6.23
CA THR A 17 -8.76 -32.52 6.83
C THR A 17 -7.50 -33.31 7.13
N HIS A 18 -6.41 -33.00 6.42
CA HIS A 18 -5.08 -33.56 6.71
C HIS A 18 -4.25 -32.70 7.67
N GLY A 19 -4.79 -31.61 8.22
CA GLY A 19 -4.10 -30.76 9.20
C GLY A 19 -2.87 -30.04 8.62
N ARG A 20 -2.91 -29.65 7.34
CA ARG A 20 -1.81 -28.98 6.64
C ARG A 20 -1.94 -27.45 6.58
N LEU A 21 -3.04 -26.90 7.11
CA LEU A 21 -3.23 -25.46 7.20
C LEU A 21 -2.56 -24.89 8.46
N LEU A 22 -2.21 -23.61 8.42
CA LEU A 22 -1.70 -22.83 9.53
C LEU A 22 -2.67 -22.89 10.70
N GLU A 23 -2.11 -23.03 11.90
CA GLU A 23 -2.91 -23.07 13.11
C GLU A 23 -3.60 -21.72 13.38
N LYS A 24 -4.76 -21.80 14.04
CA LYS A 24 -5.46 -20.61 14.54
C LYS A 24 -4.67 -19.94 15.65
N LYS A 25 -4.93 -18.66 15.88
CA LYS A 25 -4.24 -17.84 16.89
C LYS A 25 -2.73 -17.78 16.67
N HIS A 26 -2.35 -17.60 15.41
CA HIS A 26 -0.99 -17.39 14.99
C HIS A 26 -0.97 -16.21 14.00
N TRP A 27 0.14 -15.46 13.94
CA TRP A 27 0.30 -14.44 12.92
C TRP A 27 0.41 -15.08 11.52
N ALA A 28 -0.10 -14.40 10.50
CA ALA A 28 0.12 -14.78 9.09
C ALA A 28 0.48 -13.53 8.28
N VAL A 29 1.24 -13.73 7.20
CA VAL A 29 1.79 -12.65 6.37
C VAL A 29 1.80 -13.07 4.91
N ALA A 30 1.43 -12.16 4.00
CA ALA A 30 1.38 -12.43 2.56
C ALA A 30 2.78 -12.62 1.93
N THR A 31 3.85 -12.20 2.62
CA THR A 31 5.24 -12.42 2.20
C THR A 31 5.71 -13.86 2.44
N ASN A 32 5.04 -14.61 3.34
CA ASN A 32 5.28 -16.03 3.49
C ASN A 32 4.50 -16.80 2.41
N LYS A 33 5.23 -17.53 1.57
CA LYS A 33 4.65 -18.26 0.44
C LYS A 33 3.54 -19.24 0.84
N ARG A 34 3.68 -19.93 1.96
CA ARG A 34 2.69 -20.92 2.41
C ARG A 34 1.45 -20.23 2.97
N HIS A 35 1.62 -19.21 3.82
CA HIS A 35 0.49 -18.44 4.34
C HIS A 35 -0.34 -17.81 3.21
N LEU A 36 0.33 -17.24 2.21
CA LEU A 36 -0.35 -16.69 1.04
C LEU A 36 -1.08 -17.77 0.22
N GLU A 37 -0.46 -18.94 0.01
CA GLU A 37 -1.08 -20.05 -0.71
C GLU A 37 -2.39 -20.48 -0.03
N GLU A 38 -2.37 -20.67 1.28
CA GLU A 38 -3.54 -21.07 2.08
C GLU A 38 -4.66 -20.01 2.04
N ALA A 39 -4.32 -18.73 2.18
CA ALA A 39 -5.28 -17.64 2.03
C ALA A 39 -5.89 -17.59 0.61
N ILE A 40 -5.08 -17.83 -0.43
CA ILE A 40 -5.56 -17.90 -1.82
C ILE A 40 -6.52 -19.09 -2.02
N MET A 41 -6.26 -20.24 -1.42
CA MET A 41 -7.19 -21.39 -1.50
C MET A 41 -8.58 -21.00 -0.99
N LEU A 42 -8.67 -20.27 0.13
CA LEU A 42 -9.94 -19.79 0.66
C LEU A 42 -10.57 -18.70 -0.22
N PHE A 43 -9.77 -17.77 -0.73
CA PHE A 43 -10.22 -16.79 -1.71
C PHE A 43 -10.85 -17.47 -2.95
N GLU A 44 -10.21 -18.51 -3.47
CA GLU A 44 -10.71 -19.27 -4.62
C GLU A 44 -12.07 -19.92 -4.32
N VAL A 45 -12.28 -20.47 -3.12
CA VAL A 45 -13.60 -20.98 -2.70
C VAL A 45 -14.66 -19.89 -2.78
N PHE A 46 -14.39 -18.70 -2.24
CA PHE A 46 -15.33 -17.59 -2.28
C PHE A 46 -15.60 -17.12 -3.73
N MET A 47 -14.56 -17.01 -4.55
CA MET A 47 -14.71 -16.60 -5.94
C MET A 47 -15.47 -17.61 -6.78
N GLN A 48 -15.51 -18.89 -6.39
CA GLN A 48 -16.28 -19.92 -7.10
C GLN A 48 -17.75 -20.04 -6.66
N CYS A 49 -18.19 -19.32 -5.62
CA CYS A 49 -19.59 -19.30 -5.21
C CYS A 49 -20.53 -18.72 -6.29
N LYS A 50 -21.70 -19.35 -6.48
CA LYS A 50 -22.72 -18.90 -7.44
C LYS A 50 -23.68 -17.84 -6.86
N ASP A 51 -23.81 -17.79 -5.54
CA ASP A 51 -24.74 -16.92 -4.82
C ASP A 51 -24.20 -16.54 -3.44
N TRP A 52 -24.87 -15.58 -2.80
CA TRP A 52 -24.50 -15.09 -1.47
C TRP A 52 -24.61 -16.17 -0.38
N ASN A 53 -25.58 -17.08 -0.47
CA ASN A 53 -25.74 -18.14 0.52
C ASN A 53 -24.52 -19.06 0.55
N CYS A 54 -23.93 -19.36 -0.61
CA CYS A 54 -22.66 -20.06 -0.70
C CYS A 54 -21.52 -19.28 -0.02
N VAL A 55 -21.38 -17.97 -0.30
CA VAL A 55 -20.33 -17.13 0.28
C VAL A 55 -20.46 -17.07 1.81
N ALA A 56 -21.65 -16.73 2.31
CA ALA A 56 -21.92 -16.63 3.74
C ALA A 56 -21.73 -17.97 4.47
N SER A 57 -22.16 -19.08 3.86
CA SER A 57 -22.03 -20.41 4.46
C SER A 57 -20.56 -20.86 4.54
N ASN A 58 -19.79 -20.65 3.47
CA ASN A 58 -18.35 -20.91 3.48
C ASN A 58 -17.62 -19.98 4.45
N GLY A 59 -18.01 -18.70 4.49
CA GLY A 59 -17.46 -17.72 5.42
C GLY A 59 -17.63 -18.17 6.87
N ALA A 60 -18.86 -18.54 7.26
CA ALA A 60 -19.13 -19.06 8.59
C ALA A 60 -18.40 -20.39 8.88
N TYR A 61 -18.28 -21.28 7.89
CA TYR A 61 -17.61 -22.57 8.06
C TYR A 61 -16.10 -22.42 8.26
N PHE A 62 -15.43 -21.66 7.38
CA PHE A 62 -13.97 -21.53 7.38
C PHE A 62 -13.48 -20.55 8.44
N ARG A 63 -14.24 -19.51 8.82
CA ARG A 63 -13.87 -18.61 9.93
C ARG A 63 -13.53 -19.36 11.22
N GLU A 64 -14.22 -20.47 11.48
CA GLU A 64 -13.99 -21.26 12.69
C GLU A 64 -12.81 -22.24 12.56
N ARG A 65 -12.26 -22.44 11.36
CA ARG A 65 -11.35 -23.56 11.03
C ARG A 65 -10.00 -23.14 10.43
N VAL A 66 -9.93 -21.98 9.79
CA VAL A 66 -8.68 -21.43 9.25
C VAL A 66 -8.13 -20.34 10.17
N ASN A 67 -6.85 -20.02 9.98
CA ASN A 67 -6.20 -18.91 10.67
C ASN A 67 -6.96 -17.58 10.43
N GLU A 68 -7.03 -16.75 11.47
CA GLU A 68 -7.80 -15.50 11.46
C GLU A 68 -7.26 -14.47 10.45
N GLU A 69 -5.94 -14.40 10.31
CA GLU A 69 -5.27 -13.47 9.38
C GLU A 69 -5.49 -13.90 7.93
N GLU A 70 -5.36 -15.19 7.64
CA GLU A 70 -5.63 -15.75 6.32
C GLU A 70 -7.11 -15.61 5.94
N PHE A 71 -8.02 -15.80 6.90
CA PHE A 71 -9.45 -15.57 6.69
C PHE A 71 -9.73 -14.11 6.32
N ILE A 72 -9.20 -13.16 7.10
CA ILE A 72 -9.38 -11.72 6.84
C ILE A 72 -8.82 -11.38 5.46
N TYR A 73 -7.61 -11.82 5.14
CA TYR A 73 -6.99 -11.59 3.84
C TYR A 73 -7.86 -12.12 2.69
N ALA A 74 -8.25 -13.40 2.76
CA ALA A 74 -9.07 -14.05 1.73
C ALA A 74 -10.44 -13.38 1.56
N ALA A 75 -11.12 -13.07 2.67
CA ALA A 75 -12.44 -12.47 2.66
C ALA A 75 -12.42 -11.05 2.09
N TYR A 76 -11.45 -10.23 2.47
CA TYR A 76 -11.32 -8.87 1.93
C TYR A 76 -11.11 -8.90 0.41
N HIS A 77 -10.18 -9.73 -0.08
CA HIS A 77 -9.92 -9.85 -1.53
C HIS A 77 -11.16 -10.39 -2.26
N ALA A 78 -11.83 -11.41 -1.72
CA ALA A 78 -13.03 -11.95 -2.33
C ALA A 78 -14.17 -10.93 -2.38
N ILE A 79 -14.39 -10.17 -1.31
CA ILE A 79 -15.41 -9.11 -1.25
C ILE A 79 -15.11 -8.01 -2.27
N LYS A 80 -13.83 -7.63 -2.42
CA LYS A 80 -13.43 -6.61 -3.40
C LYS A 80 -13.66 -7.05 -4.85
N HIS A 81 -13.33 -8.30 -5.16
CA HIS A 81 -13.28 -8.76 -6.55
C HIS A 81 -14.51 -9.54 -7.02
N SER A 82 -15.35 -10.04 -6.10
CA SER A 82 -16.52 -10.84 -6.46
C SER A 82 -17.66 -9.97 -6.99
N PRO A 83 -18.33 -10.38 -8.09
CA PRO A 83 -19.54 -9.70 -8.56
C PRO A 83 -20.70 -9.80 -7.55
N LEU A 84 -20.64 -10.73 -6.59
CA LEU A 84 -21.68 -10.90 -5.57
C LEU A 84 -21.64 -9.82 -4.47
N THR A 85 -20.56 -9.02 -4.40
CA THR A 85 -20.28 -8.12 -3.29
C THR A 85 -19.96 -6.68 -3.72
N GLN A 86 -20.33 -6.28 -4.94
CA GLN A 86 -20.02 -4.95 -5.52
C GLN A 86 -20.47 -3.74 -4.69
N HIS A 87 -21.41 -3.92 -3.75
CA HIS A 87 -21.94 -2.87 -2.90
C HIS A 87 -21.70 -3.12 -1.40
N VAL A 88 -20.87 -4.11 -1.07
CA VAL A 88 -20.49 -4.38 0.31
C VAL A 88 -19.37 -3.42 0.70
N VAL A 89 -19.59 -2.68 1.79
CA VAL A 89 -18.56 -1.85 2.41
C VAL A 89 -17.77 -2.73 3.37
N LEU A 90 -16.46 -2.82 3.15
CA LEU A 90 -15.55 -3.49 4.07
C LEU A 90 -15.41 -2.68 5.36
N PRO A 91 -15.41 -3.31 6.55
CA PRO A 91 -15.03 -2.65 7.78
C PRO A 91 -13.62 -2.06 7.67
N ALA A 92 -13.34 -1.03 8.47
CA ALA A 92 -12.01 -0.48 8.52
C ALA A 92 -11.03 -1.47 9.14
N MET A 93 -9.85 -1.66 8.52
CA MET A 93 -8.88 -2.65 9.00
C MET A 93 -8.37 -2.32 10.41
N TYR A 94 -8.29 -1.04 10.78
CA TYR A 94 -7.93 -0.61 12.13
C TYR A 94 -8.98 -0.93 13.20
N GLU A 95 -10.24 -1.20 12.82
CA GLU A 95 -11.26 -1.71 13.73
C GLU A 95 -11.33 -3.24 13.71
N VAL A 96 -10.88 -3.91 12.64
CA VAL A 96 -10.82 -5.39 12.55
C VAL A 96 -9.57 -5.95 13.23
N LYS A 97 -8.42 -5.28 13.06
CA LYS A 97 -7.13 -5.63 13.66
C LYS A 97 -6.55 -4.47 14.48
N PRO A 98 -7.19 -4.01 15.58
CA PRO A 98 -6.72 -2.82 16.31
C PRO A 98 -5.26 -2.91 16.79
N HIS A 99 -4.81 -4.12 17.14
CA HIS A 99 -3.45 -4.46 17.54
C HIS A 99 -2.34 -3.98 16.57
N HIS A 100 -2.65 -3.85 15.28
CA HIS A 100 -1.68 -3.43 14.25
C HIS A 100 -1.50 -1.90 14.20
N PHE A 101 -2.47 -1.15 14.71
CA PHE A 101 -2.54 0.32 14.61
C PHE A 101 -2.47 1.02 15.97
N THR A 102 -2.74 0.29 17.05
CA THR A 102 -2.81 0.81 18.42
C THR A 102 -1.63 0.32 19.23
N LYS A 103 -0.97 1.22 19.95
CA LYS A 103 0.17 0.88 20.80
C LYS A 103 -0.16 -0.21 21.80
N THR A 104 0.81 -1.09 22.07
CA THR A 104 0.69 -2.19 23.03
C THR A 104 0.19 -1.69 24.38
N GLN A 105 0.74 -0.59 24.89
CA GLN A 105 0.29 0.00 26.16
C GLN A 105 -1.21 0.36 26.15
N VAL A 106 -1.69 0.99 25.08
CA VAL A 106 -3.11 1.37 24.95
C VAL A 106 -4.01 0.14 24.87
N ILE A 107 -3.55 -0.91 24.17
CA ILE A 107 -4.26 -2.19 24.12
C ILE A 107 -4.32 -2.83 25.51
N GLU A 108 -3.22 -2.85 26.26
CA GLU A 108 -3.17 -3.38 27.64
C GLU A 108 -4.12 -2.61 28.57
N GLU A 109 -4.09 -1.28 28.55
CA GLU A 109 -5.02 -0.42 29.31
C GLU A 109 -6.48 -0.69 28.91
N ALA A 110 -6.76 -0.93 27.63
CA ALA A 110 -8.09 -1.30 27.16
C ALA A 110 -8.54 -2.67 27.66
N TYR A 111 -7.64 -3.67 27.74
CA TYR A 111 -7.93 -4.96 28.36
C TYR A 111 -8.24 -4.81 29.85
N GLU A 112 -7.47 -4.02 30.59
CA GLU A 112 -7.72 -3.75 32.01
C GLU A 112 -9.08 -3.09 32.22
N ALA A 113 -9.42 -2.07 31.41
CA ALA A 113 -10.72 -1.41 31.47
C ALA A 113 -11.88 -2.39 31.20
N LYS A 114 -11.70 -3.30 30.24
CA LYS A 114 -12.69 -4.35 29.96
C LYS A 114 -12.86 -5.31 31.15
N GLU A 115 -11.77 -5.81 31.73
CA GLU A 115 -11.81 -6.71 32.90
C GLU A 115 -12.47 -6.03 34.11
N MET A 116 -12.24 -4.73 34.28
CA MET A 116 -12.91 -3.90 35.29
C MET A 116 -14.38 -3.56 34.92
N ARG A 117 -14.86 -3.99 33.74
CA ARG A 117 -16.19 -3.69 33.19
C ARG A 117 -16.49 -2.19 33.11
N LEU A 118 -15.46 -1.38 32.88
CA LEU A 118 -15.62 0.05 32.62
C LEU A 118 -16.34 0.26 31.30
N ARG A 119 -17.02 1.41 31.17
CA ARG A 119 -17.78 1.76 29.97
C ARG A 119 -17.44 3.16 29.48
N ASN A 120 -17.54 3.38 28.18
CA ASN A 120 -17.30 4.68 27.54
C ASN A 120 -15.89 5.23 27.84
N ILE A 121 -14.88 4.37 27.70
CA ILE A 121 -13.48 4.74 27.93
C ILE A 121 -12.84 5.10 26.58
N ILE A 122 -12.03 6.16 26.59
CA ILE A 122 -11.27 6.61 25.42
C ILE A 122 -9.81 6.75 25.82
N PHE A 123 -8.93 6.03 25.14
CA PHE A 123 -7.49 6.07 25.35
C PHE A 123 -6.78 6.89 24.25
N GLN A 124 -5.78 7.67 24.63
CA GLN A 124 -4.98 8.43 23.66
C GLN A 124 -3.88 7.54 23.06
N ASN A 125 -3.93 7.32 21.75
CA ASN A 125 -2.92 6.60 20.97
C ASN A 125 -1.98 7.60 20.28
N ASN A 126 -0.94 8.04 20.99
CA ASN A 126 0.07 8.96 20.46
C ASN A 126 1.03 8.24 19.48
N PHE A 127 1.69 8.98 18.59
CA PHE A 127 2.68 8.44 17.65
C PHE A 127 3.91 7.82 18.33
N THR A 128 4.60 6.89 17.66
CA THR A 128 5.85 6.29 18.15
C THR A 128 7.03 7.27 18.11
N GLY A 129 8.11 6.93 18.81
CA GLY A 129 9.33 7.74 18.86
C GLY A 129 9.27 8.88 19.87
N THR A 130 10.29 9.74 19.83
CA THR A 130 10.43 10.92 20.69
C THR A 130 10.88 12.12 19.86
N PRO A 131 10.73 13.36 20.34
CA PRO A 131 11.21 14.55 19.62
C PRO A 131 12.71 14.58 19.31
N ASN A 132 13.52 13.69 19.92
CA ASN A 132 14.95 13.56 19.62
C ASN A 132 15.21 12.80 18.31
N ASP A 133 14.24 12.00 17.86
CA ASP A 133 14.27 11.34 16.56
C ASP A 133 13.69 12.30 15.51
N ILE A 134 14.47 12.59 14.46
CA ILE A 134 14.02 13.49 13.38
C ILE A 134 12.83 12.90 12.61
N GLU A 135 12.75 11.57 12.50
CA GLU A 135 11.66 10.88 11.80
C GLU A 135 10.35 10.97 12.58
N HIS A 136 10.38 11.26 13.89
CA HIS A 136 9.19 11.50 14.69
C HIS A 136 8.36 12.69 14.17
N ARG A 137 9.00 13.70 13.54
CA ARG A 137 8.30 14.89 13.02
C ARG A 137 7.27 14.56 11.96
N VAL A 138 7.49 13.49 11.20
CA VAL A 138 6.58 13.01 10.14
C VAL A 138 5.89 11.71 10.52
N ALA A 139 5.91 11.32 11.81
CA ALA A 139 5.19 10.14 12.29
C ALA A 139 3.68 10.26 12.07
N TYR A 140 3.13 11.49 12.07
CA TYR A 140 1.70 11.71 11.79
C TYR A 140 1.28 11.27 10.39
N TYR A 141 2.20 11.19 9.44
CA TYR A 141 1.93 10.66 8.10
C TYR A 141 2.18 9.16 8.05
N ARG A 142 3.33 8.71 8.57
CA ARG A 142 3.74 7.30 8.57
C ARG A 142 2.78 6.40 9.36
N GLU A 143 2.23 6.91 10.46
CA GLU A 143 1.36 6.18 11.38
C GLU A 143 -0.11 6.54 11.25
N ASP A 144 -0.50 7.37 10.27
CA ASP A 144 -1.90 7.63 10.00
C ASP A 144 -2.62 6.33 9.59
N ILE A 145 -3.70 6.00 10.30
CA ILE A 145 -4.52 4.82 10.02
C ILE A 145 -5.09 4.82 8.60
N GLY A 146 -5.33 6.00 8.01
CA GLY A 146 -5.80 6.16 6.64
C GLY A 146 -4.70 5.94 5.60
N VAL A 147 -3.46 6.35 5.87
CA VAL A 147 -2.31 6.04 5.00
C VAL A 147 -2.04 4.54 4.95
N GLY A 148 -2.01 3.87 6.11
CA GLY A 148 -1.89 2.41 6.20
C GLY A 148 -3.06 1.69 5.51
N THR A 149 -4.29 2.17 5.70
CA THR A 149 -5.47 1.63 5.02
C THR A 149 -5.39 1.84 3.51
N HIS A 150 -4.97 3.01 3.04
CA HIS A 150 -4.82 3.29 1.61
C HIS A 150 -3.79 2.38 0.96
N HIS A 151 -2.64 2.19 1.62
CA HIS A 151 -1.61 1.24 1.16
C HIS A 151 -2.16 -0.19 1.04
N LEU A 152 -2.92 -0.66 2.04
CA LEU A 152 -3.63 -1.95 1.95
C LEU A 152 -4.61 -1.98 0.77
N MET A 153 -5.37 -0.91 0.53
CA MET A 153 -6.35 -0.85 -0.56
C MET A 153 -5.72 -0.93 -1.95
N ILE A 154 -4.53 -0.35 -2.15
CA ILE A 154 -3.78 -0.47 -3.42
C ILE A 154 -3.54 -1.94 -3.77
N HIS A 155 -3.12 -2.75 -2.80
CA HIS A 155 -2.89 -4.19 -2.97
C HIS A 155 -4.17 -5.00 -3.04
N LEU A 156 -5.20 -4.59 -2.31
CA LEU A 156 -6.52 -5.21 -2.37
C LEU A 156 -7.16 -5.04 -3.76
N GLU A 157 -6.89 -3.92 -4.43
CA GLU A 157 -7.35 -3.64 -5.80
C GLU A 157 -6.50 -4.32 -6.86
N ASN A 158 -5.20 -4.46 -6.59
CA ASN A 158 -4.19 -4.91 -7.55
C ASN A 158 -3.30 -6.02 -6.96
N PRO A 159 -3.87 -7.18 -6.56
CA PRO A 159 -3.08 -8.23 -5.91
C PRO A 159 -2.03 -8.80 -6.87
N PHE A 160 -0.77 -8.87 -6.43
CA PHE A 160 0.33 -9.35 -7.26
C PHE A 160 0.16 -10.82 -7.71
N TRP A 161 -0.61 -11.61 -6.96
CA TRP A 161 -0.90 -13.02 -7.26
C TRP A 161 -2.13 -13.21 -8.18
N TRP A 162 -2.77 -12.13 -8.64
CA TRP A 162 -3.97 -12.19 -9.47
C TRP A 162 -3.74 -12.94 -10.80
N LYS A 163 -4.72 -13.72 -11.23
CA LYS A 163 -4.73 -14.38 -12.53
C LYS A 163 -6.05 -14.09 -13.22
N ASP A 164 -6.04 -13.87 -14.53
CA ASP A 164 -7.26 -13.58 -15.30
C ASP A 164 -8.28 -14.71 -15.26
N THR A 165 -7.82 -15.93 -14.94
CA THR A 165 -8.67 -17.10 -14.66
C THR A 165 -9.63 -16.88 -13.49
N TYR A 166 -9.42 -15.87 -12.64
CA TYR A 166 -10.35 -15.48 -11.57
C TYR A 166 -11.55 -14.66 -12.06
N GLY A 167 -11.55 -14.24 -13.33
CA GLY A 167 -12.77 -13.80 -14.03
C GLY A 167 -12.59 -12.59 -14.92
N TYR A 168 -11.51 -11.81 -14.75
CA TYR A 168 -11.23 -10.63 -15.56
C TYR A 168 -9.76 -10.18 -15.45
N HIS A 169 -9.34 -9.37 -16.43
CA HIS A 169 -8.04 -8.72 -16.47
C HIS A 169 -8.06 -7.39 -15.72
N ILE A 170 -7.08 -7.14 -14.86
CA ILE A 170 -6.93 -5.86 -14.17
C ILE A 170 -6.12 -4.92 -15.08
N ASP A 171 -6.81 -3.97 -15.70
CA ASP A 171 -6.22 -3.02 -16.65
C ASP A 171 -5.14 -2.16 -15.98
N ARG A 172 -3.97 -2.07 -16.63
CA ARG A 172 -2.82 -1.24 -16.23
C ARG A 172 -2.37 -1.46 -14.78
N LYS A 173 -2.45 -2.70 -14.29
CA LYS A 173 -2.16 -3.07 -12.90
C LYS A 173 -0.72 -2.72 -12.50
N GLY A 174 0.25 -2.96 -13.37
CA GLY A 174 1.65 -2.66 -13.13
C GLY A 174 1.91 -1.15 -13.08
N GLU A 175 1.29 -0.40 -13.99
CA GLU A 175 1.40 1.07 -13.98
C GLU A 175 0.71 1.67 -12.75
N ASN A 176 -0.45 1.14 -12.35
CA ASN A 176 -1.13 1.55 -11.12
C ASN A 176 -0.28 1.24 -9.88
N PHE A 177 0.42 0.10 -9.87
CA PHE A 177 1.39 -0.22 -8.82
C PHE A 177 2.46 0.88 -8.75
N PHE A 178 3.12 1.22 -9.85
CA PHE A 178 4.08 2.32 -9.89
C PHE A 178 3.47 3.63 -9.39
N TYR A 179 2.38 4.08 -10.02
CA TYR A 179 1.87 5.44 -9.84
C TYR A 179 1.31 5.67 -8.43
N ALA A 180 0.59 4.71 -7.85
CA ALA A 180 0.01 4.87 -6.52
C ALA A 180 1.11 4.98 -5.44
N TYR A 181 2.16 4.19 -5.59
CA TYR A 181 3.32 4.17 -4.70
C TYR A 181 4.21 5.40 -4.87
N HIS A 182 4.45 5.84 -6.12
CA HIS A 182 5.10 7.09 -6.45
C HIS A 182 4.37 8.29 -5.81
N GLN A 183 3.04 8.33 -5.89
CA GLN A 183 2.23 9.38 -5.26
C GLN A 183 2.27 9.34 -3.72
N LEU A 184 2.28 8.15 -3.11
CA LEU A 184 2.50 8.00 -1.67
C LEU A 184 3.87 8.55 -1.25
N LEU A 185 4.91 8.22 -2.00
CA LEU A 185 6.27 8.69 -1.75
C LEU A 185 6.40 10.21 -1.90
N ASN A 186 5.81 10.79 -2.94
CA ASN A 186 5.83 12.24 -3.16
C ASN A 186 5.10 12.99 -2.05
N ARG A 187 3.98 12.44 -1.55
CA ARG A 187 3.28 12.97 -0.39
C ARG A 187 4.16 12.91 0.86
N TYR A 188 4.81 11.78 1.12
CA TYR A 188 5.75 11.67 2.23
C TYR A 188 6.91 12.67 2.13
N GLU A 189 7.51 12.86 0.95
CA GLU A 189 8.55 13.88 0.71
C GLU A 189 8.02 15.30 0.94
N ALA A 190 6.78 15.62 0.57
CA ALA A 190 6.18 16.91 0.88
C ALA A 190 5.96 17.12 2.39
N GLU A 191 5.61 16.09 3.15
CA GLU A 191 5.56 16.15 4.62
C GLU A 191 6.95 16.37 5.22
N ARG A 192 7.98 15.70 4.67
CA ARG A 192 9.38 15.90 5.07
C ARG A 192 9.83 17.35 4.85
N ILE A 193 9.56 17.90 3.65
CA ILE A 193 9.85 19.30 3.31
C ILE A 193 9.13 20.25 4.28
N SER A 194 7.84 19.98 4.56
CA SER A 194 7.03 20.79 5.49
C SER A 194 7.56 20.77 6.93
N ASN A 195 8.36 19.76 7.29
CA ASN A 195 8.99 19.59 8.60
C ASN A 195 10.50 19.89 8.61
N TYR A 196 11.01 20.58 7.58
CA TYR A 196 12.41 20.97 7.44
C TYR A 196 13.38 19.78 7.49
N LEU A 197 12.94 18.63 6.98
CA LEU A 197 13.78 17.44 6.87
C LEU A 197 14.53 17.45 5.52
N PRO A 198 15.74 16.87 5.47
CA PRO A 198 16.46 16.73 4.21
C PRO A 198 15.70 15.79 3.25
N PRO A 199 15.96 15.92 1.93
CA PRO A 199 15.42 15.00 0.93
C PRO A 199 15.62 13.55 1.33
N LEU A 200 14.62 12.70 1.10
CA LEU A 200 14.72 11.30 1.42
C LEU A 200 15.84 10.65 0.61
N GLN A 201 16.75 9.98 1.30
CA GLN A 201 17.78 9.18 0.66
C GLN A 201 17.24 7.78 0.39
N GLU A 202 17.50 7.26 -0.81
CA GLU A 202 17.21 5.87 -1.11
C GLU A 202 17.97 4.92 -0.18
N LEU A 203 17.44 3.71 -0.04
CA LEU A 203 18.13 2.65 0.66
C LEU A 203 19.32 2.19 -0.19
N LYS A 204 20.47 2.09 0.46
CA LYS A 204 21.68 1.51 -0.11
C LYS A 204 21.95 0.18 0.56
N LEU A 205 22.20 -0.85 -0.24
CA LEU A 205 22.33 -2.23 0.23
C LEU A 205 23.68 -2.50 0.92
N ASP A 206 24.68 -1.67 0.62
CA ASP A 206 26.07 -1.78 1.06
C ASP A 206 26.46 -0.77 2.15
N GLU A 207 25.56 0.16 2.49
CA GLU A 207 25.75 1.12 3.59
C GLU A 207 24.88 0.76 4.81
N PRO A 208 25.27 1.18 6.03
CA PRO A 208 24.44 1.01 7.20
C PRO A 208 23.09 1.73 7.04
N LEU A 209 22.00 1.04 7.39
CA LEU A 209 20.69 1.64 7.57
C LEU A 209 20.71 2.48 8.85
N LYS A 210 20.79 3.80 8.67
CA LYS A 210 20.91 4.77 9.77
C LYS A 210 19.70 4.77 10.69
N GLU A 211 18.50 4.82 10.14
CA GLU A 211 17.27 4.90 10.92
C GLU A 211 16.70 3.50 11.20
N GLY A 212 16.71 3.13 12.47
CA GLY A 212 15.95 2.02 13.03
C GLY A 212 14.47 2.37 13.18
N PHE A 213 13.72 1.44 13.77
CA PHE A 213 12.30 1.66 14.07
C PHE A 213 11.85 0.76 15.22
N THR A 214 11.08 1.35 16.15
CA THR A 214 10.40 0.65 17.25
C THR A 214 8.89 0.79 17.07
N PRO A 215 8.18 -0.23 16.57
CA PRO A 215 6.76 -0.13 16.25
C PRO A 215 5.83 0.14 17.44
N GLN A 216 6.24 -0.25 18.66
CA GLN A 216 5.44 -0.17 19.90
C GLN A 216 4.03 -0.80 19.78
N THR A 217 3.84 -1.72 18.85
CA THR A 217 2.60 -2.47 18.62
C THR A 217 2.85 -3.97 18.79
N THR A 218 1.80 -4.75 18.96
CA THR A 218 1.89 -6.20 19.18
C THR A 218 0.92 -6.95 18.29
N TYR A 219 1.22 -8.20 17.98
CA TYR A 219 0.21 -9.09 17.39
C TYR A 219 -0.88 -9.38 18.42
N LYS A 220 -2.12 -9.60 17.95
CA LYS A 220 -3.21 -10.10 18.79
C LYS A 220 -2.90 -11.50 19.33
N PHE A 221 -2.33 -12.33 18.46
CA PHE A 221 -1.87 -13.68 18.80
C PHE A 221 -0.42 -13.83 18.37
N GLY A 222 0.49 -13.42 19.25
CA GLY A 222 1.92 -13.43 19.01
C GLY A 222 2.66 -12.44 19.91
N PRO A 223 4.00 -12.38 19.83
CA PRO A 223 4.79 -11.41 20.56
C PRO A 223 4.65 -10.00 19.96
N PRO A 224 5.26 -8.97 20.58
CA PRO A 224 5.37 -7.65 19.97
C PRO A 224 6.04 -7.67 18.60
N PHE A 225 5.74 -6.68 17.75
CA PHE A 225 6.50 -6.51 16.51
C PHE A 225 7.98 -6.27 16.84
N PRO A 226 8.91 -6.86 16.08
CA PRO A 226 10.34 -6.70 16.29
C PRO A 226 10.78 -5.24 16.19
N ILE A 227 11.83 -4.94 16.94
CA ILE A 227 12.53 -3.67 16.91
C ILE A 227 13.73 -3.81 15.98
N ARG A 228 13.95 -2.83 15.12
CA ARG A 228 15.18 -2.71 14.34
C ARG A 228 15.99 -1.55 14.89
N ASN A 229 17.23 -1.80 15.28
CA ASN A 229 18.11 -0.76 15.81
C ASN A 229 18.63 0.14 14.68
N ASP A 230 19.13 1.32 15.08
CA ASP A 230 19.87 2.23 14.21
C ASP A 230 21.21 1.61 13.77
N ASP A 231 21.77 2.16 12.70
CA ASP A 231 23.12 1.84 12.18
C ASP A 231 23.39 0.34 11.89
N ILE A 232 22.35 -0.44 11.56
CA ILE A 232 22.55 -1.85 11.19
C ILE A 232 23.06 -1.98 9.75
N HIS A 233 23.87 -2.99 9.48
CA HIS A 233 24.16 -3.41 8.10
C HIS A 233 23.16 -4.46 7.68
N LEU A 234 22.73 -4.40 6.43
CA LEU A 234 21.87 -5.45 5.88
C LEU A 234 22.66 -6.75 5.75
N HIS A 235 22.01 -7.86 6.05
CA HIS A 235 22.54 -9.21 5.91
C HIS A 235 21.63 -10.08 5.04
N ASP A 236 22.24 -11.11 4.45
CA ASP A 236 21.49 -12.24 3.89
C ASP A 236 20.59 -12.86 4.96
N VAL A 237 19.39 -13.30 4.57
CA VAL A 237 18.42 -13.88 5.49
C VAL A 237 18.17 -15.34 5.15
N ASP A 238 18.41 -16.20 6.14
CA ASP A 238 18.28 -17.66 6.00
C ASP A 238 16.86 -18.04 5.55
N LYS A 239 16.78 -18.88 4.52
CA LYS A 239 15.53 -19.37 3.89
C LYS A 239 14.69 -18.31 3.18
N ILE A 240 15.11 -17.05 3.14
CA ILE A 240 14.41 -15.97 2.43
C ILE A 240 15.17 -15.59 1.15
N GLY A 241 16.44 -15.22 1.29
CA GLY A 241 17.26 -14.84 0.14
C GLY A 241 18.49 -14.05 0.53
N ARG A 242 19.19 -13.54 -0.47
CA ARG A 242 20.50 -12.91 -0.30
C ARG A 242 20.50 -11.54 -0.94
N ILE A 243 21.30 -10.61 -0.41
CA ILE A 243 21.35 -9.22 -0.86
C ILE A 243 21.75 -9.15 -2.34
N HIS A 244 22.69 -9.99 -2.77
CA HIS A 244 23.11 -10.03 -4.18
C HIS A 244 22.00 -10.48 -5.14
N GLU A 245 20.95 -11.16 -4.66
CA GLU A 245 19.81 -11.52 -5.51
C GLU A 245 18.99 -10.27 -5.85
N ILE A 246 18.85 -9.33 -4.91
CA ILE A 246 18.26 -8.00 -5.20
C ILE A 246 19.09 -7.31 -6.29
N VAL A 247 20.41 -7.22 -6.10
CA VAL A 247 21.32 -6.57 -7.05
C VAL A 247 21.20 -7.19 -8.45
N HIS A 248 21.22 -8.53 -8.55
CA HIS A 248 21.08 -9.20 -9.85
C HIS A 248 19.71 -8.97 -10.51
N MET A 249 18.63 -8.85 -9.75
CA MET A 249 17.32 -8.53 -10.31
C MET A 249 17.26 -7.08 -10.80
N GLU A 250 17.79 -6.14 -10.01
CA GLU A 250 17.93 -4.74 -10.40
C GLU A 250 18.78 -4.61 -11.67
N ASP A 251 19.96 -5.22 -11.73
CA ASP A 251 20.85 -5.19 -12.91
C ASP A 251 20.11 -5.67 -14.19
N ARG A 252 19.34 -6.76 -14.10
CA ARG A 252 18.55 -7.26 -15.25
C ARG A 252 17.46 -6.30 -15.69
N ILE A 253 16.85 -5.58 -14.74
CA ILE A 253 15.81 -4.61 -15.01
C ILE A 253 16.42 -3.34 -15.62
N HIS A 254 17.53 -2.84 -15.07
CA HIS A 254 18.30 -1.73 -15.63
C HIS A 254 18.78 -2.06 -17.05
N ASP A 255 19.30 -3.27 -17.28
CA ASP A 255 19.67 -3.73 -18.63
C ASP A 255 18.45 -3.73 -19.56
N ALA A 256 17.29 -4.22 -19.12
CA ALA A 256 16.08 -4.22 -19.96
C ALA A 256 15.64 -2.80 -20.32
N ILE A 257 15.69 -1.86 -19.36
CA ILE A 257 15.41 -0.43 -19.58
C ILE A 257 16.40 0.14 -20.60
N ALA A 258 17.70 -0.08 -20.41
CA ALA A 258 18.74 0.42 -21.31
C ALA A 258 18.65 -0.16 -22.74
N HIS A 259 18.17 -1.40 -22.89
CA HIS A 259 17.93 -2.02 -24.18
C HIS A 259 16.62 -1.57 -24.85
N GLY A 260 15.68 -0.98 -24.11
CA GLY A 260 14.35 -0.62 -24.60
C GLY A 260 13.39 -1.81 -24.76
N TYR A 261 13.73 -2.99 -24.23
CA TYR A 261 12.86 -4.16 -24.29
C TYR A 261 13.06 -5.11 -23.09
N VAL A 262 12.01 -5.86 -22.77
CA VAL A 262 12.07 -7.00 -21.84
C VAL A 262 12.01 -8.32 -22.62
N GLU A 263 12.44 -9.42 -22.03
CA GLU A 263 12.40 -10.76 -22.63
C GLU A 263 11.36 -11.63 -21.95
N ASP A 264 10.45 -12.23 -22.73
CA ASP A 264 9.49 -13.22 -22.21
C ASP A 264 10.14 -14.59 -21.95
N GLU A 265 9.38 -15.54 -21.41
CA GLU A 265 9.87 -16.90 -21.13
C GLU A 265 10.35 -17.67 -22.38
N GLN A 266 9.96 -17.25 -23.59
CA GLN A 266 10.37 -17.85 -24.86
C GLN A 266 11.57 -17.12 -25.48
N GLY A 267 12.04 -16.03 -24.87
CA GLY A 267 13.13 -15.19 -25.37
C GLY A 267 12.69 -14.19 -26.43
N ASN A 268 11.38 -13.94 -26.61
CA ASN A 268 10.92 -12.87 -27.48
C ASN A 268 11.13 -11.52 -26.77
N LYS A 269 11.53 -10.52 -27.55
CA LYS A 269 11.75 -9.15 -27.08
C LYS A 269 10.44 -8.37 -27.15
N ILE A 270 9.98 -7.87 -26.00
CA ILE A 270 8.80 -7.02 -25.87
C ILE A 270 9.28 -5.58 -25.68
N ASN A 271 9.00 -4.73 -26.67
CA ASN A 271 9.36 -3.31 -26.62
C ASN A 271 8.69 -2.60 -25.44
N ILE A 272 9.46 -1.83 -24.67
CA ILE A 272 8.96 -1.00 -23.57
C ILE A 272 9.10 0.50 -23.84
N GLU A 273 9.69 0.93 -24.95
CA GLU A 273 9.75 2.36 -25.34
C GLU A 273 8.42 2.84 -25.96
N ASN A 274 7.32 2.65 -25.24
CA ASN A 274 5.96 2.98 -25.66
C ASN A 274 5.02 3.13 -24.46
N ASP A 275 3.76 3.45 -24.73
CA ASP A 275 2.73 3.71 -23.71
C ASP A 275 2.39 2.52 -22.79
N HIS A 276 2.88 1.31 -23.09
CA HIS A 276 2.67 0.10 -22.28
C HIS A 276 3.92 -0.32 -21.48
N GLY A 277 5.08 0.30 -21.72
CA GLY A 277 6.35 -0.10 -21.11
C GLY A 277 6.33 -0.03 -19.59
N ILE A 278 5.77 1.05 -19.05
CA ILE A 278 5.67 1.27 -17.61
C ILE A 278 4.79 0.23 -16.91
N ASP A 279 3.75 -0.27 -17.59
CA ASP A 279 2.87 -1.31 -17.05
C ASP A 279 3.59 -2.65 -16.96
N ILE A 280 4.32 -3.02 -18.02
CA ILE A 280 5.14 -4.23 -18.07
C ILE A 280 6.26 -4.17 -17.01
N LEU A 281 6.93 -3.01 -16.87
CA LEU A 281 7.93 -2.82 -15.82
C LEU A 281 7.32 -2.91 -14.43
N GLY A 282 6.12 -2.36 -14.22
CA GLY A 282 5.38 -2.48 -12.97
C GLY A 282 5.10 -3.94 -12.62
N ASP A 283 4.69 -4.74 -13.59
CA ASP A 283 4.48 -6.17 -13.42
C ASP A 283 5.77 -6.93 -13.12
N ILE A 284 6.89 -6.54 -13.73
CA ILE A 284 8.22 -7.12 -13.46
C ILE A 284 8.72 -6.74 -12.06
N ILE A 285 8.65 -5.46 -11.68
CA ILE A 285 9.24 -4.92 -10.45
C ILE A 285 8.41 -5.29 -9.22
N GLN A 286 7.07 -5.17 -9.28
CA GLN A 286 6.17 -5.76 -8.27
C GLN A 286 6.35 -7.28 -8.25
N SER A 287 6.62 -7.82 -9.44
CA SER A 287 6.71 -9.24 -9.78
C SER A 287 5.39 -9.98 -9.65
N SER A 288 4.40 -9.42 -10.34
CA SER A 288 3.05 -9.96 -10.42
C SER A 288 2.99 -11.23 -11.29
N MET A 289 1.86 -11.93 -11.26
CA MET A 289 1.57 -13.03 -12.18
C MET A 289 1.46 -12.61 -13.65
N TYR A 290 1.40 -11.31 -13.95
CA TYR A 290 1.43 -10.76 -15.31
C TYR A 290 2.84 -10.49 -15.83
N SER A 291 3.87 -10.59 -14.98
CA SER A 291 5.26 -10.45 -15.42
C SER A 291 5.55 -11.45 -16.54
N PRO A 292 6.11 -11.00 -17.69
CA PRO A 292 6.33 -11.84 -18.85
C PRO A 292 7.39 -12.93 -18.64
N ASN A 293 8.23 -12.79 -17.60
CA ASN A 293 9.27 -13.77 -17.27
C ASN A 293 9.72 -13.67 -15.80
N ARG A 294 8.86 -14.16 -14.89
CA ARG A 294 9.13 -14.16 -13.44
C ARG A 294 10.37 -14.96 -13.05
N LYS A 295 10.74 -15.97 -13.84
CA LYS A 295 11.93 -16.78 -13.57
C LYS A 295 13.22 -15.98 -13.81
N TYR A 296 13.22 -15.10 -14.80
CA TYR A 296 14.37 -14.27 -15.14
C TYR A 296 14.43 -12.98 -14.31
N TYR A 297 13.33 -12.22 -14.24
CA TYR A 297 13.31 -10.95 -13.53
C TYR A 297 13.07 -11.08 -12.01
N GLY A 298 12.57 -12.24 -11.56
CA GLY A 298 12.47 -12.59 -10.15
C GLY A 298 11.27 -11.97 -9.43
N ASN A 299 11.44 -11.73 -8.12
CA ASN A 299 10.43 -11.18 -7.20
C ASN A 299 10.93 -9.94 -6.42
N LEU A 300 11.54 -8.99 -7.12
CA LEU A 300 12.33 -7.88 -6.56
C LEU A 300 11.67 -7.21 -5.34
N THR A 301 10.46 -6.66 -5.53
CA THR A 301 9.79 -5.92 -4.45
C THR A 301 9.52 -6.80 -3.22
N THR A 302 8.95 -8.00 -3.41
CA THR A 302 8.67 -8.91 -2.29
C THR A 302 9.94 -9.33 -1.58
N LEU A 303 10.99 -9.69 -2.32
CA LEU A 303 12.25 -10.12 -1.71
C LEU A 303 12.88 -8.98 -0.92
N ALA A 304 12.93 -7.77 -1.47
CA ALA A 304 13.57 -6.63 -0.83
C ALA A 304 12.87 -6.23 0.48
N TYR A 305 11.54 -6.14 0.48
CA TYR A 305 10.79 -5.86 1.72
C TYR A 305 10.91 -6.98 2.74
N THR A 306 10.85 -8.26 2.31
CA THR A 306 10.98 -9.40 3.23
C THR A 306 12.40 -9.47 3.82
N LEU A 307 13.44 -9.20 3.03
CA LEU A 307 14.81 -9.13 3.54
C LEU A 307 14.96 -8.00 4.56
N LEU A 308 14.40 -6.82 4.29
CA LEU A 308 14.45 -5.69 5.21
C LEU A 308 13.69 -5.95 6.52
N ASP A 309 12.53 -6.62 6.44
CA ASP A 309 11.70 -6.99 7.60
C ASP A 309 12.43 -7.93 8.57
N HIS A 310 13.17 -8.90 8.02
CA HIS A 310 13.84 -9.94 8.79
C HIS A 310 15.24 -9.56 9.30
N GLN A 311 15.67 -8.30 9.16
CA GLN A 311 17.00 -7.87 9.63
C GLN A 311 17.19 -7.91 11.15
N THR A 312 16.11 -7.99 11.93
CA THR A 312 16.19 -8.18 13.39
C THR A 312 16.67 -9.59 13.76
N ASP A 313 16.38 -10.60 12.94
CA ASP A 313 16.81 -11.99 13.15
C ASP A 313 17.10 -12.71 11.82
N PRO A 314 18.14 -12.28 11.08
CA PRO A 314 18.40 -12.76 9.72
C PRO A 314 18.76 -14.25 9.67
N LYS A 315 19.18 -14.84 10.79
CA LYS A 315 19.53 -16.27 10.89
C LYS A 315 18.40 -17.11 11.50
N ASN A 316 17.24 -16.50 11.75
CA ASN A 316 16.09 -17.14 12.39
C ASN A 316 16.48 -17.91 13.68
N LYS A 317 17.33 -17.29 14.51
CA LYS A 317 17.89 -17.90 15.73
C LYS A 317 16.96 -17.71 16.93
N TYR A 318 16.18 -16.64 16.93
CA TYR A 318 15.36 -16.20 18.05
C TYR A 318 13.86 -16.40 17.83
N ASP A 319 13.48 -16.99 16.68
CA ASP A 319 12.08 -17.23 16.31
C ASP A 319 11.26 -15.92 16.35
N THR A 320 11.87 -14.86 15.83
CA THR A 320 11.29 -13.51 15.84
C THR A 320 10.13 -13.46 14.85
N PRO A 321 8.95 -12.94 15.23
CA PRO A 321 7.84 -12.83 14.29
C PRO A 321 8.17 -11.81 13.19
N PRO A 322 7.44 -11.82 12.07
CA PRO A 322 7.59 -10.77 11.06
C PRO A 322 7.37 -9.37 11.65
N GLY A 323 8.09 -8.40 11.12
CA GLY A 323 7.98 -6.98 11.43
C GLY A 323 6.79 -6.31 10.77
N VAL A 324 6.77 -4.98 10.86
CA VAL A 324 5.72 -4.16 10.25
C VAL A 324 5.80 -4.14 8.72
N LEU A 325 6.95 -4.47 8.13
CA LEU A 325 7.11 -4.46 6.67
C LEU A 325 6.46 -5.68 6.02
N ALA A 326 6.20 -6.74 6.78
CA ALA A 326 5.51 -7.93 6.29
C ALA A 326 3.98 -7.75 6.14
N HIS A 327 3.41 -6.66 6.66
CA HIS A 327 1.98 -6.37 6.60
C HIS A 327 1.70 -5.11 5.81
N LEU A 328 0.79 -5.20 4.86
CA LEU A 328 0.44 -4.08 3.98
C LEU A 328 -0.11 -2.89 4.77
N GLU A 329 -0.84 -3.12 5.84
CA GLU A 329 -1.46 -2.06 6.63
C GLU A 329 -0.51 -1.35 7.60
N THR A 330 0.64 -1.95 7.94
CA THR A 330 1.63 -1.36 8.86
C THR A 330 2.95 -0.97 8.20
N LEU A 331 3.22 -1.43 6.98
CA LEU A 331 4.44 -1.12 6.21
C LEU A 331 4.75 0.38 6.15
N PRO A 332 3.79 1.30 5.90
CA PRO A 332 4.07 2.75 5.85
C PRO A 332 4.62 3.35 7.15
N ARG A 333 4.47 2.64 8.28
CA ARG A 333 4.94 3.12 9.60
C ARG A 333 6.46 3.15 9.69
N ASP A 334 7.16 2.30 8.97
CA ASP A 334 8.61 2.17 9.07
C ASP A 334 9.35 3.16 8.15
N PRO A 335 10.24 4.04 8.66
CA PRO A 335 11.04 4.95 7.84
C PRO A 335 11.85 4.25 6.74
N ALA A 336 12.34 3.03 6.99
CA ALA A 336 13.14 2.29 6.01
C ALA A 336 12.30 1.79 4.82
N ALA A 337 10.97 1.62 5.00
CA ALA A 337 10.07 1.31 3.90
C ALA A 337 10.12 2.38 2.81
N TRP A 338 10.09 3.64 3.21
CA TRP A 338 10.12 4.79 2.30
C TRP A 338 11.46 4.88 1.56
N ARG A 339 12.57 4.62 2.25
CA ARG A 339 13.91 4.59 1.65
C ARG A 339 14.04 3.45 0.63
N LEU A 340 13.55 2.26 0.97
CA LEU A 340 13.53 1.13 0.03
C LEU A 340 12.62 1.44 -1.16
N HIS A 341 11.47 2.06 -0.91
CA HIS A 341 10.55 2.40 -1.97
C HIS A 341 11.13 3.48 -2.90
N LYS A 342 11.86 4.47 -2.38
CA LYS A 342 12.61 5.45 -3.20
C LYS A 342 13.61 4.78 -4.15
N ARG A 343 14.32 3.74 -3.68
CA ARG A 343 15.22 2.94 -4.52
C ARG A 343 14.46 2.31 -5.69
N ILE A 344 13.30 1.70 -5.41
CA ILE A 344 12.44 1.09 -6.43
C ILE A 344 11.86 2.14 -7.40
N ASP A 345 11.39 3.28 -6.87
CA ASP A 345 10.84 4.39 -7.65
C ASP A 345 11.88 4.97 -8.63
N ASN A 346 13.16 5.00 -8.23
CA ASN A 346 14.25 5.44 -9.11
C ASN A 346 14.46 4.52 -10.33
N ILE A 347 14.12 3.22 -10.24
CA ILE A 347 14.13 2.31 -11.40
C ILE A 347 13.04 2.72 -12.40
N PHE A 348 11.84 3.06 -11.91
CA PHE A 348 10.77 3.58 -12.77
C PHE A 348 11.14 4.93 -13.37
N ARG A 349 11.79 5.80 -12.59
CA ARG A 349 12.29 7.08 -13.07
C ARG A 349 13.25 6.92 -14.24
N GLU A 350 14.19 5.98 -14.16
CA GLU A 350 15.13 5.71 -15.24
C GLU A 350 14.41 5.40 -16.56
N HIS A 351 13.37 4.57 -16.51
CA HIS A 351 12.56 4.29 -17.69
C HIS A 351 11.82 5.52 -18.20
N ILE A 352 11.14 6.28 -17.33
CA ILE A 352 10.40 7.47 -17.75
C ILE A 352 11.34 8.53 -18.34
N ASP A 353 12.54 8.68 -17.77
CA ASP A 353 13.55 9.63 -18.22
C ASP A 353 14.25 9.17 -19.51
N SER A 354 14.16 7.88 -19.88
CA SER A 354 14.65 7.36 -21.16
C SER A 354 13.70 7.65 -22.33
N LEU A 355 12.43 7.96 -22.06
CA LEU A 355 11.44 8.25 -23.09
C LEU A 355 11.65 9.64 -23.72
N PRO A 356 11.29 9.81 -25.02
CA PRO A 356 11.35 11.13 -25.66
C PRO A 356 10.48 12.15 -24.91
N PRO A 357 11.00 13.37 -24.62
CA PRO A 357 10.20 14.43 -24.03
C PRO A 357 9.00 14.77 -24.89
N TYR A 358 7.88 15.12 -24.25
CA TYR A 358 6.69 15.53 -24.99
C TYR A 358 6.97 16.71 -25.93
N THR A 359 6.51 16.60 -27.18
CA THR A 359 6.53 17.71 -28.12
C THR A 359 5.45 18.72 -27.78
N LYS A 360 5.60 19.93 -28.29
CA LYS A 360 4.58 20.98 -28.14
C LYS A 360 3.21 20.51 -28.66
N GLU A 361 3.18 19.77 -29.75
CA GLU A 361 1.96 19.27 -30.39
C GLU A 361 1.24 18.23 -29.52
N GLN A 362 2.00 17.44 -28.73
CA GLN A 362 1.42 16.50 -27.77
C GLN A 362 0.83 17.19 -26.54
N LEU A 363 1.40 18.33 -26.13
CA LEU A 363 0.96 19.08 -24.94
C LEU A 363 -0.14 20.12 -25.23
N VAL A 364 -0.12 20.72 -26.42
CA VAL A 364 -1.08 21.76 -26.79
C VAL A 364 -2.46 21.15 -27.00
N PHE A 365 -3.47 21.73 -26.36
CA PHE A 365 -4.87 21.52 -26.72
C PHE A 365 -5.36 22.69 -27.59
N PRO A 366 -5.43 22.56 -28.93
CA PRO A 366 -5.71 23.67 -29.82
C PRO A 366 -7.04 24.39 -29.53
N GLY A 367 -6.98 25.72 -29.50
CA GLY A 367 -8.14 26.57 -29.24
C GLY A 367 -8.61 26.57 -27.78
N ILE A 368 -7.93 25.89 -26.87
CA ILE A 368 -8.20 25.93 -25.43
C ILE A 368 -7.08 26.70 -24.73
N THR A 369 -7.44 27.64 -23.85
CA THR A 369 -6.48 28.41 -23.07
C THR A 369 -6.95 28.52 -21.62
N VAL A 370 -6.05 28.24 -20.67
CA VAL A 370 -6.27 28.53 -19.26
C VAL A 370 -5.91 29.99 -19.04
N ALA A 371 -6.92 30.81 -18.76
CA ALA A 371 -6.78 32.26 -18.63
C ALA A 371 -6.49 32.70 -17.19
N ASP A 372 -6.95 31.93 -16.20
CA ASP A 372 -6.78 32.24 -14.78
C ASP A 372 -6.99 30.99 -13.92
N ILE A 373 -6.27 30.90 -12.81
CA ILE A 373 -6.44 29.87 -11.77
C ILE A 373 -6.43 30.58 -10.42
N GLN A 374 -7.50 30.43 -9.66
CA GLN A 374 -7.61 30.96 -8.30
C GLN A 374 -8.02 29.85 -7.34
N ILE A 375 -7.65 29.98 -6.07
CA ILE A 375 -8.21 29.17 -5.00
C ILE A 375 -9.16 30.06 -4.20
N GLN A 376 -10.41 29.63 -4.05
CA GLN A 376 -11.35 30.24 -3.12
C GLN A 376 -11.23 29.54 -1.76
N GLY A 377 -11.05 30.33 -0.71
CA GLY A 377 -10.72 29.83 0.62
C GLY A 377 -9.21 29.91 0.87
N ASN A 378 -8.78 29.47 2.05
CA ASN A 378 -7.38 29.39 2.41
C ASN A 378 -6.95 27.92 2.44
N LEU A 379 -5.73 27.65 1.99
CA LEU A 379 -5.09 26.34 2.20
C LEU A 379 -4.58 26.29 3.65
N GLU A 380 -5.43 25.81 4.55
CA GLU A 380 -5.13 25.72 5.98
C GLU A 380 -5.27 24.27 6.44
N THR A 381 -4.20 23.75 7.06
CA THR A 381 -4.18 22.44 7.70
C THR A 381 -4.33 22.56 9.22
N TYR A 382 -4.82 21.51 9.85
CA TYR A 382 -4.95 21.40 11.31
C TYR A 382 -4.94 19.92 11.73
N PHE A 383 -4.71 19.65 13.01
CA PHE A 383 -4.90 18.32 13.56
C PHE A 383 -6.28 18.21 14.21
N GLU A 384 -6.97 17.10 13.98
CA GLU A 384 -8.21 16.74 14.66
C GLU A 384 -8.09 15.38 15.36
N GLU A 385 -8.78 15.21 16.48
CA GLU A 385 -8.84 13.94 17.18
C GLU A 385 -9.83 13.00 16.48
N TYR A 386 -9.34 11.84 16.07
CA TYR A 386 -10.13 10.80 15.42
C TYR A 386 -10.28 9.58 16.33
N LYS A 387 -11.52 9.18 16.60
CA LYS A 387 -11.88 8.08 17.49
C LYS A 387 -12.21 6.81 16.69
N TYR A 388 -11.70 5.66 17.12
CA TYR A 388 -12.00 4.34 16.54
C TYR A 388 -12.21 3.26 17.62
N ASP A 389 -12.98 2.23 17.30
CA ASP A 389 -13.42 1.19 18.26
C ASP A 389 -12.34 0.11 18.45
N LEU A 390 -12.12 -0.30 19.70
CA LEU A 390 -11.17 -1.37 20.09
C LEU A 390 -11.86 -2.72 20.36
N ILE A 391 -13.17 -2.86 20.12
CA ILE A 391 -13.93 -4.06 20.50
C ILE A 391 -13.35 -5.37 19.95
N ASN A 392 -12.83 -5.38 18.71
CA ASN A 392 -12.23 -6.57 18.11
C ASN A 392 -10.81 -6.89 18.62
N ALA A 393 -10.22 -6.00 19.44
CA ALA A 393 -9.01 -6.35 20.18
C ALA A 393 -9.32 -7.52 21.14
N PHE A 394 -10.48 -7.50 21.78
CA PHE A 394 -10.80 -8.47 22.81
C PHE A 394 -11.18 -9.85 22.25
N ASN A 395 -11.00 -10.89 23.07
CA ASN A 395 -11.45 -12.25 22.79
C ASN A 395 -12.67 -12.57 23.66
N ASP A 396 -13.87 -12.21 23.20
CA ASP A 396 -15.10 -12.67 23.87
C ASP A 396 -15.48 -14.06 23.39
N ASN A 397 -15.24 -15.06 24.24
CA ASN A 397 -15.72 -16.42 24.03
C ASN A 397 -17.19 -16.60 24.48
N THR A 398 -17.88 -15.52 24.87
CA THR A 398 -19.27 -15.54 25.31
C THR A 398 -20.22 -15.20 24.17
N THR A 399 -21.37 -15.88 24.13
CA THR A 399 -22.44 -15.65 23.13
C THR A 399 -23.18 -14.33 23.31
N GLN A 400 -22.85 -13.57 24.37
CA GLN A 400 -23.29 -12.20 24.59
C GLN A 400 -22.05 -11.32 24.60
N THR A 401 -21.87 -10.52 23.54
CA THR A 401 -20.89 -9.43 23.53
C THR A 401 -21.47 -8.31 24.37
N GLU A 402 -20.96 -8.11 25.58
CA GLU A 402 -21.21 -6.86 26.30
C GLU A 402 -20.43 -5.76 25.59
N PHE A 403 -21.14 -4.76 25.05
CA PHE A 403 -20.52 -3.59 24.45
C PHE A 403 -20.04 -2.66 25.57
N TYR A 404 -18.72 -2.57 25.74
CA TYR A 404 -18.07 -1.72 26.74
C TYR A 404 -17.81 -0.30 26.23
N ASP A 405 -18.00 0.00 24.94
CA ASP A 405 -17.71 1.34 24.39
C ASP A 405 -16.26 1.78 24.72
N ILE A 406 -15.29 0.93 24.39
CA ILE A 406 -13.86 1.18 24.62
C ILE A 406 -13.22 1.59 23.29
N TYR A 407 -12.70 2.81 23.24
CA TYR A 407 -12.17 3.43 22.04
C TYR A 407 -10.71 3.85 22.22
N ALA A 408 -10.00 4.00 21.12
CA ALA A 408 -8.79 4.80 21.04
C ALA A 408 -9.06 6.10 20.26
N THR A 409 -8.29 7.14 20.54
CA THR A 409 -8.25 8.38 19.76
C THR A 409 -6.82 8.72 19.37
N MET A 410 -6.65 9.38 18.23
CA MET A 410 -5.36 9.91 17.79
C MET A 410 -5.52 11.20 17.00
N PRO A 411 -4.54 12.12 17.03
CA PRO A 411 -4.55 13.28 16.16
C PRO A 411 -4.29 12.85 14.72
N ARG A 412 -5.07 13.37 13.78
CA ARG A 412 -4.91 13.16 12.33
C ARG A 412 -4.84 14.50 11.62
N LEU A 413 -3.96 14.59 10.62
CA LEU A 413 -3.85 15.79 9.79
C LEU A 413 -5.11 15.93 8.94
N ASN A 414 -5.69 17.12 8.93
CA ASN A 414 -6.84 17.49 8.10
C ASN A 414 -6.62 18.89 7.51
N HIS A 415 -7.50 19.31 6.60
CA HIS A 415 -7.47 20.62 5.97
C HIS A 415 -8.87 21.22 5.86
N LYS A 416 -8.95 22.55 5.81
CA LYS A 416 -10.21 23.24 5.49
C LYS A 416 -10.56 23.02 4.03
N GLU A 417 -11.86 22.94 3.74
CA GLU A 417 -12.34 22.90 2.36
C GLU A 417 -11.93 24.17 1.60
N PHE A 418 -11.54 23.98 0.35
CA PHE A 418 -11.22 25.05 -0.59
C PHE A 418 -11.72 24.65 -1.99
N THR A 419 -11.76 25.61 -2.92
CA THR A 419 -12.27 25.35 -4.28
C THR A 419 -11.35 25.95 -5.34
N TYR A 420 -11.00 25.17 -6.35
CA TYR A 420 -10.30 25.67 -7.54
C TYR A 420 -11.26 26.43 -8.45
N LYS A 421 -10.93 27.67 -8.78
CA LYS A 421 -11.61 28.47 -9.80
C LYS A 421 -10.71 28.59 -11.02
N ILE A 422 -10.98 27.76 -12.02
CA ILE A 422 -10.18 27.73 -13.25
C ILE A 422 -11.00 28.41 -14.35
N LYS A 423 -10.46 29.48 -14.94
CA LYS A 423 -11.07 30.17 -16.08
C LYS A 423 -10.48 29.61 -17.37
N VAL A 424 -11.30 28.88 -18.12
CA VAL A 424 -10.89 28.30 -19.41
C VAL A 424 -11.62 29.00 -20.55
N GLN A 425 -10.86 29.42 -21.56
CA GLN A 425 -11.38 29.95 -22.82
C GLN A 425 -11.36 28.86 -23.88
N ASN A 426 -12.50 28.68 -24.55
CA ASN A 426 -12.63 27.82 -25.71
C ASN A 426 -12.91 28.68 -26.94
N ASN A 427 -11.90 28.81 -27.80
CA ASN A 427 -11.93 29.54 -29.06
C ASN A 427 -12.24 28.63 -30.26
N ASN A 428 -12.59 27.37 -30.01
CA ASN A 428 -13.13 26.50 -31.04
C ASN A 428 -14.60 26.88 -31.31
N GLY A 429 -15.04 26.78 -32.56
CA GLY A 429 -16.45 26.99 -32.97
C GLY A 429 -17.44 25.96 -32.41
N SER A 430 -17.01 25.06 -31.51
CA SER A 430 -17.85 24.04 -30.89
C SER A 430 -17.37 23.67 -29.48
N PRO A 431 -18.26 23.12 -28.63
CA PRO A 431 -17.84 22.62 -27.33
C PRO A 431 -16.79 21.51 -27.42
N LYS A 432 -15.84 21.50 -26.48
CA LYS A 432 -14.77 20.48 -26.41
C LYS A 432 -14.77 19.77 -25.07
N LYS A 433 -14.60 18.46 -25.08
CA LYS A 433 -14.37 17.66 -23.87
C LYS A 433 -12.90 17.82 -23.47
N SER A 434 -12.64 18.12 -22.20
CA SER A 434 -11.30 18.30 -21.64
C SER A 434 -11.14 17.48 -20.37
N VAL A 435 -9.95 16.93 -20.15
CA VAL A 435 -9.50 16.46 -18.84
C VAL A 435 -8.74 17.61 -18.17
N ILE A 436 -9.13 17.97 -16.96
CA ILE A 436 -8.33 18.85 -16.09
C ILE A 436 -7.52 17.95 -15.17
N ARG A 437 -6.21 18.20 -15.10
CA ARG A 437 -5.28 17.60 -14.14
C ARG A 437 -4.70 18.72 -13.30
N ILE A 438 -4.79 18.61 -11.98
CA ILE A 438 -4.24 19.59 -11.04
C ILE A 438 -3.14 18.89 -10.25
N LEU A 439 -1.92 19.43 -10.34
CA LEU A 439 -0.78 18.94 -9.58
C LEU A 439 -0.24 20.06 -8.68
N ALA A 440 0.22 19.67 -7.49
CA ALA A 440 0.98 20.53 -6.59
C ALA A 440 2.44 20.08 -6.59
N MET A 441 3.37 21.02 -6.74
CA MET A 441 4.80 20.73 -6.80
C MET A 441 5.52 21.56 -5.74
N PRO A 442 6.43 20.97 -4.94
CA PRO A 442 7.21 21.74 -3.99
C PRO A 442 8.11 22.74 -4.75
N TYR A 443 8.11 24.00 -4.29
CA TYR A 443 8.94 25.05 -4.90
C TYR A 443 10.34 25.12 -4.26
N ARG A 444 10.44 24.77 -2.98
CA ARG A 444 11.68 24.75 -2.21
C ARG A 444 11.82 23.43 -1.46
N ASP A 445 13.05 22.97 -1.28
CA ASP A 445 13.38 21.81 -0.47
C ASP A 445 13.34 22.15 1.04
N GLY A 446 13.57 21.15 1.90
CA GLY A 446 13.61 21.33 3.35
C GLY A 446 14.73 22.27 3.86
N ASN A 447 15.73 22.58 3.02
CA ASN A 447 16.79 23.55 3.30
C ASN A 447 16.48 24.96 2.76
N GLY A 448 15.36 25.12 2.03
CA GLY A 448 14.96 26.37 1.40
C GLY A 448 15.56 26.63 0.01
N ALA A 449 16.31 25.68 -0.57
CA ALA A 449 16.82 25.78 -1.93
C ALA A 449 15.69 25.63 -2.96
N ILE A 450 15.78 26.35 -4.09
CA ILE A 450 14.78 26.24 -5.17
C ILE A 450 14.96 24.88 -5.86
N ILE A 451 13.86 24.16 -6.04
CA ILE A 451 13.85 22.87 -6.75
C ILE A 451 13.78 23.13 -8.27
N PRO A 452 14.73 22.63 -9.09
CA PRO A 452 14.65 22.70 -10.54
C PRO A 452 13.40 21.99 -11.08
N PHE A 453 12.85 22.44 -12.21
CA PHE A 453 11.64 21.84 -12.78
C PHE A 453 11.77 20.32 -13.02
N ASP A 454 12.92 19.84 -13.48
CA ASP A 454 13.14 18.43 -13.77
C ASP A 454 13.13 17.54 -12.52
N GLU A 455 13.60 18.06 -11.39
CA GLU A 455 13.47 17.38 -10.09
C GLU A 455 12.05 17.54 -9.55
N GLY A 456 11.47 18.74 -9.67
CA GLY A 456 10.14 19.06 -9.17
C GLY A 456 9.03 18.25 -9.85
N ARG A 457 9.12 17.97 -11.16
CA ARG A 457 8.12 17.15 -11.85
C ARG A 457 7.98 15.75 -11.26
N TRP A 458 9.08 15.19 -10.73
CA TRP A 458 9.09 13.88 -10.10
C TRP A 458 8.60 13.92 -8.65
N LEU A 459 8.54 15.11 -8.04
CA LEU A 459 7.99 15.34 -6.69
C LEU A 459 6.54 15.86 -6.72
N ALA A 460 5.93 15.93 -7.90
CA ALA A 460 4.59 16.47 -8.06
C ALA A 460 3.54 15.52 -7.46
N ILE A 461 2.61 16.09 -6.71
CA ILE A 461 1.48 15.39 -6.11
C ILE A 461 0.24 15.69 -6.94
N GLU A 462 -0.46 14.65 -7.37
CA GLU A 462 -1.77 14.79 -7.99
C GLU A 462 -2.81 15.20 -6.93
N MET A 463 -3.47 16.33 -7.20
CA MET A 463 -4.49 16.91 -6.34
C MET A 463 -5.89 16.60 -6.85
N ASP A 464 -6.10 16.56 -8.17
CA ASP A 464 -7.39 16.25 -8.76
C ASP A 464 -7.27 15.90 -10.26
N LEU A 465 -8.22 15.09 -10.73
CA LEU A 465 -8.42 14.75 -12.14
C LEU A 465 -9.91 14.61 -12.44
N PHE A 466 -10.41 15.43 -13.37
CA PHE A 466 -11.82 15.35 -13.75
C PHE A 466 -12.08 15.77 -15.20
N VAL A 467 -13.21 15.30 -15.71
CA VAL A 467 -13.65 15.52 -17.08
C VAL A 467 -14.73 16.59 -17.12
N LYS A 468 -14.62 17.54 -18.06
CA LYS A 468 -15.65 18.56 -18.28
C LYS A 468 -15.79 18.90 -19.76
N THR A 469 -17.00 19.29 -20.14
CA THR A 469 -17.29 19.86 -21.47
C THR A 469 -17.21 21.38 -21.42
N ARG A 470 -16.36 21.96 -22.26
CA ARG A 470 -16.13 23.42 -22.39
C ARG A 470 -17.06 23.99 -23.45
N LYS A 471 -18.04 24.80 -23.02
CA LYS A 471 -18.93 25.53 -23.93
C LYS A 471 -18.18 26.66 -24.63
N LEU A 472 -18.77 27.17 -25.72
CA LEU A 472 -18.27 28.33 -26.47
C LEU A 472 -18.19 29.57 -25.57
N PHE A 473 -17.03 30.23 -25.56
CA PHE A 473 -16.72 31.41 -24.74
C PHE A 473 -16.78 31.17 -23.21
N SER A 474 -15.90 31.86 -22.48
CA SER A 474 -15.70 31.89 -21.01
C SER A 474 -16.62 30.98 -20.17
N SER A 475 -16.10 29.84 -19.71
CA SER A 475 -16.76 29.05 -18.64
C SER A 475 -15.89 29.05 -17.38
N ASN A 476 -16.49 29.40 -16.24
CA ASN A 476 -15.88 29.15 -14.93
C ASN A 476 -15.95 27.65 -14.62
N VAL A 477 -14.86 27.10 -14.11
CA VAL A 477 -14.83 25.78 -13.48
C VAL A 477 -14.92 25.99 -11.98
N HIS A 478 -15.89 25.30 -11.37
CA HIS A 478 -15.98 25.09 -9.93
C HIS A 478 -15.68 23.64 -9.67
#